data_AF-A0A3M1QHT1-F1
#
_entry.id   AF-A0A3M1QHT1-F1
#
_cell.length_a   1.000
_cell.length_b   1.000
_cell.length_c   1.000
_cell.angle_alpha   90.00
_cell.angle_beta   90.00
_cell.angle_gamma   90.00
#
_symmetry.space_group_name_H-M   'P 1'
#
loop_
_entity.id
_entity.type
_entity.pdbx_description
1 polymer ?
#
loop_
_entity_poly.entity_id
_entity_poly.type
_entity_poly.pdbx_seq_one_letter_code
_entity_poly.pdbx_strand_id
1 'polypeptide(L)'
;MTENTPAISPELLEILRCPVAVHYKDKGDDPGRLELVKDSWLVCADSGYKYPIRHGIPVMLISEGEKWVDTAVEDLPVPPPEE
;
A
#
# COMPACT_ATOMS: atom_id res chain seq x y z
N MET A 1 15.69 23.15 6.49
CA MET A 1 14.50 22.57 7.15
C MET A 1 14.41 21.18 6.59
N THR A 2 14.60 20.14 7.39
CA THR A 2 14.57 18.75 6.95
C THR A 2 13.14 18.43 6.54
N GLU A 3 12.86 18.57 5.25
CA GLU A 3 11.64 18.12 4.60
C GLU A 3 11.58 16.61 4.73
N ASN A 4 10.86 16.16 5.77
CA ASN A 4 10.43 14.79 5.93
C ASN A 4 9.33 14.54 4.89
N THR A 5 9.70 14.54 3.62
CA THR A 5 8.80 14.27 2.51
C THR A 5 8.41 12.80 2.62
N PRO A 6 7.16 12.48 2.99
CA PRO A 6 6.73 11.08 3.03
C PRO A 6 6.92 10.46 1.65
N ALA A 7 7.21 9.17 1.60
CA ALA A 7 7.43 8.45 0.34
C ALA A 7 6.29 8.64 -0.69
N ILE A 8 5.09 8.98 -0.21
CA ILE A 8 3.90 9.35 -1.01
C ILE A 8 3.23 10.58 -0.37
N SER A 9 2.82 11.56 -1.19
CA SER A 9 2.04 12.71 -0.72
C SER A 9 0.67 12.27 -0.18
N PRO A 10 0.17 12.86 0.93
CA PRO A 10 -1.11 12.49 1.53
C PRO A 10 -2.29 12.67 0.57
N GLU A 11 -2.30 13.74 -0.22
CA GLU A 11 -3.34 14.00 -1.24
C GLU A 11 -3.38 12.91 -2.32
N LEU A 12 -2.21 12.35 -2.69
CA LEU A 12 -2.14 11.23 -3.63
C LEU A 12 -2.67 9.95 -2.99
N LEU A 13 -2.34 9.70 -1.71
CA LEU A 13 -2.84 8.54 -0.97
C LEU A 13 -4.37 8.56 -0.84
N GLU A 14 -4.97 9.73 -0.65
CA GLU A 14 -6.43 9.90 -0.55
C GLU A 14 -7.17 9.49 -1.83
N ILE A 15 -6.58 9.67 -3.01
CA ILE A 15 -7.18 9.26 -4.30
C ILE A 15 -6.76 7.85 -4.72
N LEU A 16 -5.65 7.32 -4.19
CA LEU A 16 -5.12 6.02 -4.59
C LEU A 16 -5.97 4.89 -4.00
N ARG A 17 -6.36 3.92 -4.84
CA ARG A 17 -7.10 2.74 -4.42
C ARG A 17 -6.36 1.46 -4.81
N CYS A 18 -6.56 0.43 -4.02
CA CYS A 18 -6.06 -0.91 -4.28
C CYS A 18 -6.69 -1.46 -5.58
N PRO A 19 -5.91 -1.94 -6.55
CA PRO A 19 -6.41 -2.43 -7.84
C PRO A 19 -7.36 -3.63 -7.69
N VAL A 20 -7.24 -4.39 -6.59
CA VAL A 20 -8.09 -5.54 -6.30
C VAL A 20 -9.40 -5.12 -5.65
N ALA A 21 -9.33 -4.24 -4.65
CA ALA A 21 -10.49 -3.89 -3.82
C ALA A 21 -11.34 -2.74 -4.36
N VAL A 22 -10.83 -1.91 -5.29
CA VAL A 22 -11.57 -0.78 -5.87
C VAL A 22 -12.91 -1.18 -6.52
N HIS A 23 -13.03 -2.44 -6.94
CA HIS A 23 -14.24 -2.98 -7.55
C HIS A 23 -15.22 -3.60 -6.54
N TYR A 24 -14.87 -3.69 -5.26
CA TYR A 24 -15.69 -4.34 -4.24
C TYR A 24 -16.91 -3.48 -3.89
N LYS A 25 -18.11 -3.99 -4.16
CA LYS A 25 -19.37 -3.28 -3.87
C LYS A 25 -19.93 -3.52 -2.47
N ASP A 26 -19.33 -4.44 -1.73
CA ASP A 26 -19.79 -4.88 -0.40
C ASP A 26 -19.06 -4.17 0.75
N LYS A 27 -17.94 -3.48 0.46
CA LYS A 27 -17.04 -2.88 1.46
C LYS A 27 -17.35 -1.41 1.81
N GLY A 28 -18.46 -0.87 1.29
CA GLY A 28 -18.90 0.51 1.53
C GLY A 28 -18.83 1.39 0.28
N ASP A 29 -18.93 2.70 0.49
CA ASP A 29 -18.99 3.72 -0.57
C ASP A 29 -17.63 3.93 -1.27
N ASP A 30 -16.52 3.66 -0.58
CA ASP A 30 -15.16 3.95 -1.04
C ASP A 30 -14.20 2.80 -0.69
N PRO A 31 -14.31 1.67 -1.40
CA PRO A 31 -13.57 0.44 -1.13
C PRO A 31 -12.12 0.54 -1.63
N GLY A 32 -11.21 -0.18 -0.97
CA GLY A 32 -9.83 -0.31 -1.41
C GLY A 32 -8.94 0.85 -0.99
N ARG A 33 -9.26 1.53 0.12
CA ARG A 33 -8.37 2.53 0.73
C ARG A 33 -7.01 1.91 1.06
N LEU A 34 -5.97 2.70 0.85
CA LEU A 34 -4.58 2.33 1.12
C LEU A 34 -4.05 3.16 2.29
N GLU A 35 -3.30 2.51 3.17
CA GLU A 35 -2.60 3.15 4.27
C GLU A 35 -1.09 3.03 4.07
N LEU A 36 -0.39 4.15 4.22
CA LEU A 36 1.06 4.19 4.19
C LEU A 36 1.62 3.69 5.52
N VAL A 37 2.35 2.57 5.49
CA VAL A 37 2.97 1.97 6.66
C VAL A 37 4.48 1.93 6.49
N LYS A 38 5.20 2.27 7.57
CA LYS A 38 6.67 2.27 7.63
C LYS A 38 7.35 3.12 6.53
N ASP A 39 6.62 4.08 5.95
CA ASP A 39 7.05 4.90 4.80
C ASP A 39 7.54 4.08 3.59
N SER A 40 7.15 2.81 3.50
CA SER A 40 7.69 1.85 2.51
C SER A 40 6.66 0.86 1.99
N TRP A 41 5.43 0.89 2.52
CA TRP A 41 4.38 -0.05 2.19
C TRP A 41 3.03 0.64 2.09
N LEU A 42 2.22 0.24 1.11
CA LEU A 42 0.81 0.60 1.00
C LEU A 42 -0.04 -0.61 1.33
N VAL A 43 -0.80 -0.54 2.41
CA VAL A 43 -1.60 -1.66 2.92
C VAL A 43 -3.07 -1.42 2.63
N CYS A 44 -3.75 -2.41 2.06
CA CYS A 44 -5.20 -2.37 1.86
C CYS A 44 -5.90 -3.21 2.92
N ALA A 45 -6.76 -2.60 3.74
CA ALA A 45 -7.54 -3.31 4.75
C ALA A 45 -8.65 -4.21 4.14
N ASP A 46 -9.14 -3.87 2.94
CA ASP A 46 -10.24 -4.59 2.30
C ASP A 46 -9.82 -5.92 1.67
N SER A 47 -8.68 -5.92 0.99
CA SER A 47 -8.12 -7.13 0.36
C SER A 47 -7.04 -7.80 1.21
N GLY A 48 -6.43 -7.08 2.16
CA GLY A 48 -5.26 -7.54 2.93
C GLY A 48 -3.92 -7.41 2.20
N TYR A 49 -3.95 -6.92 0.95
CA TYR A 49 -2.77 -6.84 0.07
C TYR A 49 -1.85 -5.73 0.54
N LYS A 50 -0.53 -5.94 0.40
CA LYS A 50 0.49 -5.01 0.88
C LYS A 50 1.49 -4.74 -0.23
N TYR A 51 1.42 -3.54 -0.80
CA TYR A 51 2.22 -3.14 -1.95
C TYR A 51 3.50 -2.43 -1.50
N PRO A 52 4.70 -2.90 -1.90
CA PRO A 52 5.94 -2.24 -1.54
C PRO A 52 6.12 -0.92 -2.31
N ILE A 53 6.80 0.04 -1.68
CA ILE A 53 7.28 1.27 -2.32
C ILE A 53 8.77 1.08 -2.58
N ARG A 54 9.15 1.01 -3.86
CA ARG A 54 10.55 0.81 -4.29
C ARG A 54 11.02 2.08 -4.99
N HIS A 55 12.17 2.62 -4.58
CA HIS A 55 12.73 3.86 -5.16
C HIS A 55 11.74 5.05 -5.15
N GLY A 56 10.86 5.12 -4.13
CA GLY A 56 9.80 6.14 -4.04
C GLY A 56 8.61 5.91 -4.99
N ILE A 57 8.56 4.76 -5.67
CA ILE A 57 7.48 4.40 -6.59
C ILE A 57 6.66 3.26 -5.98
N PRO A 58 5.34 3.42 -5.81
CA PRO A 58 4.49 2.37 -5.28
C PRO A 58 4.29 1.28 -6.33
N VAL A 59 4.68 0.05 -6.00
CA VAL A 59 4.56 -1.12 -6.89
C VAL A 59 3.14 -1.68 -6.77
N MET A 60 2.22 -1.08 -7.51
CA MET A 60 0.79 -1.44 -7.54
C MET A 60 0.50 -2.70 -8.39
N LEU A 61 1.37 -3.71 -8.33
CA LEU A 61 1.17 -5.00 -8.99
C LEU A 61 0.45 -5.96 -8.05
N ILE A 62 -0.61 -6.59 -8.55
CA ILE A 62 -1.44 -7.54 -7.78
C ILE A 62 -0.58 -8.69 -7.24
N SER A 63 0.28 -9.27 -8.08
CA SER A 63 1.20 -10.36 -7.70
C SER A 63 2.15 -9.97 -6.57
N GLU A 64 2.59 -8.71 -6.52
CA GLU A 64 3.46 -8.23 -5.47
C GLU A 64 2.68 -8.00 -4.17
N GLY A 65 1.49 -7.42 -4.25
CA GLY A 65 0.62 -7.20 -3.09
C GLY A 65 0.15 -8.50 -2.42
N GLU A 66 -0.09 -9.54 -3.22
CA GLU A 66 -0.55 -10.85 -2.77
C GLU A 66 0.49 -11.60 -1.93
N LYS A 67 1.79 -11.50 -2.28
CA LYS A 67 2.88 -12.17 -1.54
C LYS A 67 2.90 -11.84 -0.05
N TRP A 68 2.41 -10.66 0.32
CA TRP A 68 2.46 -10.12 1.68
C TRP A 68 1.12 -10.20 2.40
N VAL A 69 0.08 -10.81 1.81
CA VAL A 69 -1.26 -10.85 2.40
C VAL A 69 -1.26 -11.51 3.79
N ASP A 70 -0.50 -12.60 3.94
CA ASP A 70 -0.36 -13.35 5.20
C ASP A 70 0.70 -12.77 6.15
N THR A 71 1.55 -11.85 5.69
CA THR A 71 2.57 -11.21 6.53
C THR A 71 1.91 -10.12 7.38
N ALA A 72 2.14 -10.14 8.70
CA ALA A 72 1.66 -9.06 9.56
C ALA A 72 2.37 -7.74 9.20
N VAL A 73 1.68 -6.63 9.37
CA VAL A 73 2.22 -5.30 9.03
C VAL A 73 3.49 -4.98 9.82
N GLU A 74 3.56 -5.44 11.06
CA GLU A 74 4.73 -5.35 11.94
C GLU A 74 5.95 -6.15 11.45
N ASP A 75 5.74 -7.24 10.73
CA ASP A 75 6.80 -8.11 10.17
C ASP A 75 7.29 -7.69 8.77
N LEU A 76 6.65 -6.69 8.15
CA LEU A 76 7.08 -6.23 6.82
C LEU A 76 8.53 -5.69 6.84
N PRO A 77 9.40 -6.15 5.93
CA PRO A 77 10.79 -5.71 5.87
C PRO A 77 10.90 -4.27 5.38
N VAL A 78 11.93 -3.56 5.85
CA VAL A 78 12.29 -2.20 5.44
C VAL A 78 13.81 -2.14 5.19
N PRO A 79 14.29 -1.88 3.96
CA PRO A 79 13.49 -1.63 2.76
C PRO A 79 12.75 -2.89 2.25
N PRO A 80 11.66 -2.73 1.50
CA PRO A 80 10.98 -3.86 0.86
C PRO A 80 11.94 -4.58 -0.09
N PRO A 81 11.88 -5.91 -0.19
CA PRO A 81 12.75 -6.67 -1.06
C PRO A 81 12.49 -6.34 -2.54
N GLU A 82 13.57 -6.27 -3.31
CA GLU A 82 13.58 -6.19 -4.77
C GLU A 82 13.72 -7.62 -5.31
N GLU A 83 12.64 -8.40 -5.29
CA GLU A 83 12.61 -9.70 -5.98
C GLU A 83 12.60 -9.54 -7.50
#